data_AF-A0AA91GS35-F1
#
_entry.id   AF-A0AA91GS35-F1
#
_cell.length_a   1.000
_cell.length_b   1.000
_cell.length_c   1.000
_cell.angle_alpha   90.00
_cell.angle_beta   90.00
_cell.angle_gamma   90.00
#
_symmetry.space_group_name_H-M   'P 1'
#
loop_
_entity.id
_entity.type
_entity.pdbx_description
1 polymer ?
#
loop_
_entity_poly.entity_id
_entity_poly.type
_entity_poly.pdbx_seq_one_letter_code
_entity_poly.pdbx_strand_id
1 'polypeptide(L)'
;MDRVLMVQGLIVLVTVGIILYILYLYLHLWHQKYLLSQQLQLQQDLMEKTFASIHNGPVQTLGFLIREVEIHQVNQQELLEYLRGVYQNILVDVENLNLSNSTKHR
;
A
#
# COMPACT_ATOMS: atom_id res chain seq x y z
N MET A 1 -37.45 -51.34 10.10
CA MET A 1 -36.31 -50.67 10.78
C MET A 1 -35.34 -50.03 9.77
N ASP A 2 -35.22 -50.56 8.55
CA ASP A 2 -34.20 -50.11 7.57
C ASP A 2 -34.36 -48.67 7.05
N ARG A 3 -35.61 -48.21 6.90
CA ARG A 3 -35.87 -46.83 6.41
C ARG A 3 -35.44 -45.74 7.39
N VAL A 4 -35.52 -46.02 8.69
CA VAL A 4 -35.13 -45.05 9.74
C VAL A 4 -33.61 -44.91 9.79
N LEU A 5 -32.89 -46.03 9.68
CA LEU A 5 -31.43 -46.05 9.60
C LEU A 5 -30.90 -45.35 8.33
N MET A 6 -31.56 -45.57 7.19
CA MET A 6 -31.24 -44.85 5.95
C MET A 6 -31.41 -43.34 6.08
N VAL A 7 -32.52 -42.88 6.67
CA VAL A 7 -32.78 -41.44 6.86
C VAL A 7 -31.78 -40.83 7.84
N GLN A 8 -31.45 -41.51 8.95
CA GLN A 8 -30.42 -41.07 9.88
C GLN A 8 -29.04 -40.98 9.23
N GLY A 9 -28.66 -41.97 8.41
CA GLY A 9 -27.40 -41.94 7.67
C GLY A 9 -27.31 -40.77 6.69
N LEU A 10 -28.42 -40.45 6.01
CA LEU A 10 -28.50 -39.32 5.07
C LEU A 10 -28.37 -37.97 5.80
N ILE A 11 -29.02 -37.83 6.96
CA ILE A 11 -28.89 -36.63 7.81
C ILE A 11 -27.45 -36.45 8.29
N VAL A 12 -26.79 -37.52 8.72
CA VAL A 12 -25.38 -37.48 9.15
C VAL A 12 -24.47 -37.08 7.99
N LEU A 13 -24.68 -37.63 6.80
CA LEU A 13 -23.87 -37.32 5.63
C LEU A 13 -24.03 -35.86 5.18
N VAL A 14 -25.26 -35.34 5.20
CA VAL A 14 -25.54 -33.93 4.90
C VAL A 14 -24.92 -33.00 5.94
N THR A 15 -25.05 -33.32 7.23
CA THR A 15 -24.46 -32.50 8.30
C THR A 15 -22.94 -32.47 8.22
N VAL A 16 -22.27 -33.60 7.95
CA VAL A 16 -20.82 -33.64 7.72
C VAL A 16 -20.44 -32.81 6.49
N GLY A 17 -21.20 -32.91 5.39
CA GLY A 17 -20.97 -32.10 4.19
C GLY A 17 -21.07 -30.59 4.46
N ILE A 18 -22.06 -30.16 5.24
CA ILE A 18 -22.23 -28.76 5.65
C ILE A 18 -21.06 -28.31 6.53
N ILE A 19 -20.63 -29.13 7.49
CA ILE A 19 -19.50 -28.81 8.38
C ILE A 19 -18.21 -28.63 7.56
N LEU A 20 -17.93 -29.54 6.64
CA LEU A 20 -16.75 -29.45 5.77
C LEU A 20 -16.82 -28.22 4.87
N TYR A 21 -18.00 -27.89 4.35
CA TYR A 21 -18.20 -26.70 3.53
C TYR A 21 -17.95 -25.42 4.31
N ILE A 22 -18.50 -25.31 5.53
CA ILE A 22 -18.27 -24.16 6.41
C ILE A 22 -16.79 -24.04 6.78
N LEU A 23 -16.13 -25.15 7.10
CA LEU A 23 -14.71 -25.18 7.41
C LEU A 23 -13.87 -24.68 6.23
N TYR A 24 -14.16 -25.16 5.02
CA TYR A 24 -13.51 -24.69 3.80
C TYR A 24 -13.69 -23.18 3.59
N LEU A 25 -14.93 -22.69 3.75
CA LEU A 25 -15.27 -21.28 3.56
C LEU A 25 -14.53 -20.40 4.57
N TYR A 26 -14.44 -20.84 5.82
CA TYR A 26 -13.68 -20.15 6.86
C TYR A 26 -12.18 -20.09 6.52
N LEU A 27 -11.60 -21.22 6.09
CA LEU A 27 -10.19 -21.29 5.73
C LEU A 27 -9.87 -20.40 4.53
N HIS A 28 -10.74 -20.40 3.52
CA HIS A 28 -10.60 -19.57 2.33
C HIS A 28 -10.66 -18.08 2.66
N LEU A 29 -11.65 -17.65 3.46
CA LEU A 29 -11.78 -16.27 3.91
C LEU A 29 -10.59 -15.83 4.77
N TRP A 30 -10.11 -16.72 5.64
CA TRP A 30 -8.91 -16.45 6.45
C TRP A 30 -7.69 -16.21 5.57
N HIS A 31 -7.48 -17.07 4.58
CA HIS A 31 -6.35 -16.96 3.66
C HIS A 31 -6.41 -15.65 2.85
N GLN A 32 -7.59 -15.30 2.33
CA GLN A 32 -7.77 -14.02 1.62
C GLN A 32 -7.49 -12.81 2.52
N LYS A 33 -8.01 -12.82 3.75
CA LYS A 33 -7.77 -11.74 4.71
C LYS A 33 -6.28 -11.62 5.04
N TYR A 34 -5.59 -12.75 5.21
CA TYR A 34 -4.17 -12.76 5.50
C TYR A 34 -3.36 -12.13 4.35
N LEU A 35 -3.60 -12.57 3.11
CA LEU A 35 -2.94 -12.01 1.92
C LEU A 35 -3.21 -10.51 1.77
N LEU A 36 -4.46 -10.09 1.97
CA LEU A 36 -4.83 -8.68 1.90
C LEU A 36 -4.13 -7.86 2.99
N SER A 37 -4.01 -8.39 4.21
CA SER A 37 -3.32 -7.71 5.30
C SER A 37 -1.83 -7.52 5.01
N GLN A 38 -1.18 -8.51 4.40
CA GLN A 38 0.22 -8.39 3.99
C GLN A 38 0.41 -7.34 2.90
N GLN A 39 -0.48 -7.31 1.91
CA GLN A 39 -0.45 -6.28 0.87
C GLN A 39 -0.62 -4.88 1.45
N LEU A 40 -1.54 -4.73 2.41
CA LEU A 40 -1.81 -3.44 3.04
C LEU A 40 -0.63 -2.95 3.88
N GLN A 41 0.04 -3.85 4.62
CA GLN A 41 1.27 -3.52 5.34
C GLN A 41 2.40 -3.08 4.40
N LEU A 42 2.58 -3.77 3.27
CA LEU A 42 3.57 -3.37 2.27
C LEU A 42 3.24 -2.01 1.65
N GLN A 43 1.96 -1.73 1.38
CA GLN A 43 1.55 -0.41 0.89
C GLN A 43 1.75 0.69 1.92
N GLN A 44 1.51 0.42 3.21
CA GLN A 44 1.77 1.38 4.28
C GLN A 44 3.26 1.71 4.41
N ASP A 45 4.14 0.71 4.39
CA ASP A 45 5.60 0.91 4.45
C ASP A 45 6.11 1.71 3.22
N LEU A 46 5.59 1.41 2.02
CA LEU A 46 5.90 2.17 0.81
C LEU A 46 5.40 3.62 0.89
N MET A 47 4.19 3.82 1.42
CA MET A 47 3.62 5.16 1.62
C MET A 47 4.46 5.96 2.62
N GLU A 48 4.85 5.37 3.74
CA GLU A 48 5.65 6.03 4.78
C GLU A 48 7.04 6.41 4.26
N LYS A 49 7.71 5.50 3.53
CA LYS A 49 8.99 5.79 2.88
C LYS A 49 8.89 6.89 1.83
N THR A 50 7.84 6.86 1.02
CA THR A 50 7.57 7.89 0.00
C THR A 50 7.29 9.23 0.66
N PHE A 51 6.46 9.25 1.71
CA PHE A 51 6.17 10.45 2.48
C PHE A 51 7.44 11.02 3.12
N ALA A 52 8.28 10.19 3.74
CA ALA A 52 9.54 10.63 4.32
C ALA A 52 10.49 11.21 3.27
N SER A 53 10.59 10.60 2.09
CA SER A 53 11.41 11.11 0.98
C SER A 53 10.94 12.48 0.50
N ILE A 54 9.63 12.62 0.25
CA ILE A 54 9.03 13.87 -0.22
C ILE A 54 9.09 14.96 0.85
N HIS A 55 8.82 14.60 2.11
CA HIS A 55 8.80 15.56 3.22
C HIS A 55 10.21 16.11 3.50
N ASN A 56 11.22 15.24 3.59
CA ASN A 56 12.57 15.63 3.96
C ASN A 56 13.38 16.28 2.82
N GLY A 57 13.00 16.06 1.56
CA GLY A 57 13.66 16.69 0.42
C GLY A 57 12.90 17.92 -0.07
N PRO A 58 11.97 17.74 -1.02
CA PRO A 58 11.34 18.86 -1.73
C PRO A 58 10.45 19.72 -0.85
N VAL A 59 9.65 19.16 0.07
CA VAL A 59 8.76 19.96 0.93
C VAL A 59 9.55 20.84 1.89
N GLN A 60 10.60 20.30 2.51
CA GLN A 60 11.46 21.06 3.40
C GLN A 60 12.22 22.17 2.66
N THR A 61 12.67 21.88 1.44
CA THR A 61 13.37 22.85 0.58
C THR A 61 12.42 23.96 0.12
N LEU A 62 11.17 23.64 -0.23
CA LEU A 62 10.15 24.63 -0.53
C LEU A 62 9.81 25.49 0.68
N GLY A 63 9.70 24.90 1.88
CA GLY A 63 9.47 25.65 3.12
C GLY A 63 10.60 26.63 3.45
N PHE A 64 11.85 26.23 3.23
CA PHE A 64 13.01 27.13 3.32
C PHE A 64 12.91 28.27 2.30
N LEU A 65 12.58 27.96 1.05
CA LEU A 65 12.49 28.93 -0.03
C LEU A 65 11.39 29.97 0.21
N ILE A 66 10.21 29.55 0.66
CA ILE A 66 9.10 30.45 1.02
C ILE A 66 9.54 31.42 2.11
N ARG A 67 10.20 30.90 3.15
CA ARG A 67 10.71 31.72 4.26
C ARG A 67 11.77 32.72 3.81
N GLU A 68 12.68 32.33 2.92
CA GLU A 68 13.71 33.23 2.39
C GLU A 68 13.12 34.34 1.50
N VAL A 69 12.11 34.01 0.68
CA VAL A 69 11.41 35.00 -0.16
C VAL A 69 10.54 35.96 0.66
N GLU A 70 9.99 35.52 1.79
CA GLU A 70 9.22 36.38 2.70
C GLU A 70 10.12 37.37 3.48
N ILE A 71 11.36 36.98 3.78
CA ILE A 71 12.28 37.76 4.64
C ILE A 71 13.22 38.65 3.80
N HIS A 72 13.62 38.22 2.60
CA HIS A 72 14.58 38.91 1.75
C HIS A 72 13.97 39.31 0.40
N GLN A 73 14.40 40.43 -0.20
CA GLN A 73 14.10 40.72 -1.61
C GLN A 73 14.96 39.80 -2.49
N VAL A 74 14.45 38.60 -2.75
CA VAL A 74 15.13 37.59 -3.57
C VAL A 74 14.98 37.96 -5.05
N ASN A 75 16.09 37.92 -5.79
CA ASN A 75 16.08 38.12 -7.23
C ASN A 75 15.23 37.03 -7.91
N GLN A 76 14.27 37.45 -8.72
CA GLN A 76 13.28 36.58 -9.35
C GLN A 76 13.93 35.50 -10.23
N GLN A 77 15.10 35.77 -10.82
CA GLN A 77 15.86 34.82 -11.63
C GLN A 77 16.54 33.72 -10.79
N GLU A 78 17.16 34.07 -9.66
CA GLU A 78 17.74 33.09 -8.74
C GLU A 78 16.66 32.21 -8.12
N LEU A 79 15.52 32.80 -7.77
CA LEU A 79 14.36 32.07 -7.26
C LEU A 79 13.88 31.02 -8.27
N LEU A 80 13.79 31.40 -9.54
CA LEU A 80 13.33 30.52 -10.61
C LEU A 80 14.32 29.38 -10.88
N GLU A 81 15.64 29.62 -10.81
CA GLU A 81 16.65 28.56 -10.89
C GLU A 81 16.57 27.59 -9.70
N TYR A 82 16.38 28.09 -8.48
CA TYR A 82 16.21 27.25 -7.30
C TYR A 82 14.95 26.38 -7.37
N LEU A 83 13.82 26.96 -7.77
CA LEU A 83 12.58 26.21 -8.00
C LEU A 83 12.74 25.13 -9.08
N ARG A 84 13.54 25.41 -10.12
CA ARG A 84 13.86 24.43 -11.16
C ARG A 84 14.68 23.26 -10.62
N GLY A 85 15.62 23.52 -9.72
CA GLY A 85 16.39 22.48 -9.02
C GLY A 85 15.50 21.61 -8.13
N VAL A 86 14.58 22.21 -7.37
CA VAL A 86 13.60 21.47 -6.57
C VAL A 86 12.71 20.60 -7.46
N TYR A 87 12.23 21.15 -8.59
CA TYR A 87 11.43 20.41 -9.55
C TYR A 87 12.18 19.20 -10.14
N GLN A 88 13.46 19.36 -10.48
CA GLN A 88 14.29 18.25 -10.96
C GLN A 88 14.50 17.17 -9.89
N ASN A 89 14.74 17.56 -8.63
CA ASN A 89 14.87 16.60 -7.53
C ASN A 89 13.58 15.79 -7.33
N ILE A 90 12.41 16.45 -7.40
CA ILE A 90 11.11 15.76 -7.35
C ILE A 90 10.98 14.76 -8.51
N LEU A 91 11.36 15.15 -9.72
CA LEU A 91 11.29 14.24 -10.88
C LEU A 91 12.18 13.02 -10.71
N VAL A 92 13.41 13.20 -10.21
CA VAL A 92 14.34 12.09 -9.94
C VAL A 92 13.80 11.17 -8.85
N ASP A 93 13.25 11.71 -7.76
CA ASP A 93 12.65 10.91 -6.70
C ASP A 93 11.44 10.11 -7.22
N VAL A 94 10.59 10.71 -8.06
CA VAL A 94 9.45 10.03 -8.71
C VAL A 94 9.94 8.91 -9.64
N GLU A 95 11.00 9.14 -10.42
CA GLU A 95 11.59 8.13 -11.29
C GLU A 95 12.20 6.96 -10.48
N ASN A 96 12.91 7.26 -9.39
CA ASN A 96 13.47 6.25 -8.49
C ASN A 96 12.39 5.41 -7.80
N LEU A 97 11.27 6.01 -7.40
CA LEU A 97 10.11 5.30 -6.86
C LEU A 97 9.48 4.37 -7.92
N ASN A 98 9.43 4.79 -9.18
CA ASN A 98 8.93 3.96 -10.28
C ASN A 98 9.88 2.79 -10.62
N LEU A 99 11.20 3.02 -10.61
CA LEU A 99 12.21 1.99 -10.90
C LEU A 99 12.33 0.93 -9.78
N SER A 100 12.23 1.36 -8.51
CA SER A 100 12.22 0.47 -7.34
C SER A 100 10.99 -0.46 -7.34
N ASN A 101 9.84 0.02 -7.83
CA ASN A 101 8.64 -0.80 -7.99
C ASN A 101 8.73 -1.79 -9.17
N SER A 102 9.56 -1.50 -10.19
CA SER A 102 9.74 -2.38 -11.36
C SER A 102 10.68 -3.56 -11.09
N THR A 103 11.73 -3.35 -10.29
CA THR A 103 12.71 -4.40 -9.95
C THR A 103 12.21 -5.44 -8.95
N LYS A 104 11.17 -5.11 -8.16
CA LYS A 104 10.56 -6.04 -7.19
C LYS A 104 9.56 -7.02 -7.82
N HIS A 105 9.26 -6.87 -9.12
CA HIS A 105 8.33 -7.70 -9.89
C HIS A 105 9.02 -8.71 -10.84
N ARG A 106 10.35 -8.88 -10.74
CA ARG A 106 11.15 -9.81 -11.54
C ARG A 106 11.82 -10.84 -10.67
#